data_AF-A0A255E9A0-F1
#
_entry.id   AF-A0A255E9A0-F1
#
_cell.length_a   1.000
_cell.length_b   1.000
_cell.length_c   1.000
_cell.angle_alpha   90.00
_cell.angle_beta   90.00
_cell.angle_gamma   90.00
#
_symmetry.space_group_name_H-M   'P 1'
#
loop_
_entity.id
_entity.type
_entity.pdbx_description
1 polymer ?
#
loop_
_entity_poly.entity_id
_entity_poly.type
_entity_poly.pdbx_seq_one_letter_code
_entity_poly.pdbx_strand_id
1 'polypeptide(L)'
;MSEIPIGSPPAPPGRHAAPTGWYPDPLDAARERYWDGWQWSSQTREGSGVRPGHTAAGRNPGQRPTGATGKGIWWRRVGATVIDVVVVQLASMLVCWSVLSSIAARIDDWMVANAGTQPMPMPDAAQFITVEEQLILTGVTVGLSLAYGIWLLRTRSATWGQRLFGLRVIAKPRWLRPGAPEPKPTDKLGWGTVIHRSILWTLLVNGGAVIWVLLLYSVLRPLWDKDGQAFHDTLSGTAVVAATAEARPAASELPSRLG
;
A
#
# COMPACT_ATOMS: atom_id res chain seq x y z
N MET A 1 25.58 32.85 40.93
CA MET A 1 25.56 33.28 39.52
C MET A 1 26.33 32.22 38.76
N SER A 2 25.62 31.30 38.11
CA SER A 2 26.21 30.10 37.52
C SER A 2 26.31 30.31 36.01
N GLU A 3 27.53 30.52 35.52
CA GLU A 3 27.82 30.73 34.11
C GLU A 3 27.45 29.49 33.29
N ILE A 4 26.68 29.71 32.21
CA ILE A 4 26.36 28.71 31.21
C ILE A 4 27.62 28.50 30.36
N PRO A 5 28.10 27.26 30.14
CA PRO A 5 29.18 27.02 29.18
C PRO A 5 28.75 27.49 27.79
N ILE A 6 29.32 28.59 27.32
CA ILE A 6 29.25 29.01 25.91
C ILE A 6 30.22 28.12 25.15
N GLY A 7 29.71 27.04 24.58
CA GLY A 7 30.47 26.12 23.74
C GLY A 7 29.54 25.31 22.87
N SER A 8 29.60 25.53 21.57
CA SER A 8 28.82 24.80 20.57
C SER A 8 29.15 23.31 20.63
N PRO A 9 28.18 22.39 20.75
CA PRO A 9 28.44 21.01 20.34
C PRO A 9 28.81 21.01 18.85
N PRO A 10 29.78 20.18 18.40
CA PRO A 10 30.16 20.12 17.00
C PRO A 10 28.93 19.75 16.16
N ALA A 11 28.67 20.53 15.11
CA ALA A 11 27.57 20.28 14.20
C ALA A 11 27.75 18.90 13.54
N PRO A 12 26.69 18.06 13.46
CA PRO A 12 26.73 16.83 12.69
C PRO A 12 27.10 17.13 11.22
N PRO A 13 27.96 16.33 10.57
CA PRO A 13 28.31 16.55 9.18
C PRO A 13 27.07 16.26 8.30
N GLY A 14 26.50 17.32 7.73
CA GLY A 14 25.34 17.25 6.84
C GLY A 14 24.31 18.34 7.18
N ARG A 15 24.37 19.45 6.42
CA ARG A 15 23.50 20.62 6.56
C ARG A 15 22.02 20.26 6.71
N HIS A 16 21.45 20.55 7.88
CA HIS A 16 20.23 21.36 8.07
C HIS A 16 20.24 21.85 9.52
N ALA A 17 20.62 23.11 9.77
CA ALA A 17 20.32 23.75 11.06
C ALA A 17 18.79 23.70 11.25
N ALA A 18 18.33 23.41 12.47
CA ALA A 18 16.91 23.40 12.77
C ALA A 18 16.28 24.76 12.35
N PRO A 19 15.06 24.78 11.77
CA PRO A 19 14.39 26.03 11.42
C PRO A 19 14.25 26.95 12.63
N THR A 20 14.36 28.25 12.41
CA THR A 20 14.11 29.29 13.43
C THR A 20 12.74 29.08 14.08
N GLY A 21 12.65 29.05 15.41
CA GLY A 21 11.40 28.75 16.12
C GLY A 21 11.57 28.49 17.62
N TRP A 22 10.46 28.21 18.30
CA TRP A 22 10.44 27.84 19.72
C TRP A 22 10.58 26.33 19.87
N TYR A 23 11.48 25.90 20.76
CA TYR A 23 11.75 24.49 21.05
C TYR A 23 11.83 24.28 22.57
N PRO A 24 11.66 23.05 23.09
CA PRO A 24 11.83 22.76 24.51
C PRO A 24 13.20 23.22 25.03
N ASP A 25 13.23 23.94 26.16
CA ASP A 25 14.48 24.44 26.75
C ASP A 25 15.31 23.25 27.28
N PRO A 26 16.57 23.07 26.84
CA PRO A 26 17.44 21.98 27.32
C PRO A 26 17.64 21.98 28.85
N LEU A 27 17.45 23.14 29.50
CA LEU A 27 17.64 23.31 30.93
C LEU A 27 16.35 23.19 31.75
N ASP A 28 15.18 23.35 31.12
CA ASP A 28 13.88 23.29 31.79
C ASP A 28 12.78 22.85 30.80
N ALA A 29 12.39 21.59 30.88
CA ALA A 29 11.36 21.02 29.99
C ALA A 29 9.97 21.66 30.16
N ALA A 30 9.74 22.47 31.20
CA ALA A 30 8.50 23.23 31.36
C ALA A 30 8.49 24.53 30.52
N ARG A 31 9.61 24.87 29.88
CA ARG A 31 9.78 26.11 29.12
C ARG A 31 10.18 25.81 27.68
N GLU A 32 9.92 26.78 26.83
CA GLU A 32 10.45 26.79 25.48
C GLU A 32 11.47 27.92 25.34
N ARG A 33 12.54 27.66 24.59
CA ARG A 33 13.60 28.61 24.25
C ARG A 33 13.60 28.84 22.74
N TYR A 34 13.86 30.07 22.32
CA TYR A 34 13.86 30.41 20.90
C TYR A 34 15.22 30.05 20.26
N TRP A 35 15.17 29.35 19.13
CA TRP A 35 16.31 29.06 18.26
C TRP A 35 16.27 30.00 17.07
N ASP A 36 17.34 30.76 16.83
CA ASP A 36 17.36 31.76 15.75
C ASP A 36 17.83 31.20 14.40
N GLY A 37 18.27 29.94 14.35
CA GLY A 37 18.87 29.31 13.15
C GLY A 37 20.39 29.14 13.24
N TRP A 38 21.02 29.76 14.23
CA TRP A 38 22.47 29.73 14.46
C TRP A 38 22.84 29.44 15.92
N GLN A 39 22.09 29.98 16.87
CA GLN A 39 22.26 29.79 18.31
C GLN A 39 20.94 29.85 19.07
N TRP A 40 20.97 29.40 20.32
CA TRP A 40 19.87 29.55 21.25
C TRP A 40 19.82 30.97 21.78
N SER A 41 18.64 31.58 21.81
CA SER A 41 18.45 32.88 22.43
C SER A 41 18.28 32.77 23.95
N SER A 42 18.45 33.89 24.65
CA SER A 42 18.14 34.00 26.08
C SER A 42 16.63 34.08 26.37
N GLN A 43 15.79 34.30 25.34
CA GLN A 43 14.35 34.40 25.50
C GLN A 43 13.73 33.04 25.78
N THR A 44 12.99 32.96 26.88
CA THR A 44 12.22 31.78 27.26
C THR A 44 10.74 32.16 27.41
N ARG A 45 9.85 31.20 27.14
CA ARG A 45 8.41 31.33 27.39
C ARG A 45 7.89 30.11 28.14
N GLU A 46 6.83 30.28 28.90
CA GLU A 46 6.12 29.16 29.52
C GLU A 46 5.59 28.24 28.42
N GLY A 47 5.98 26.96 28.46
CA GLY A 47 5.52 25.98 27.50
C GLY A 47 4.02 25.76 27.69
N SER A 48 3.25 25.73 26.59
CA SER A 48 1.84 25.36 26.64
C SER A 48 1.73 23.95 27.24
N GLY A 49 1.29 23.88 28.50
CA GLY A 49 1.41 22.70 29.36
C GLY A 49 0.86 21.43 28.72
N VAL A 50 1.76 20.59 28.21
CA VAL A 50 1.54 19.16 27.98
C VAL A 50 2.41 18.43 28.99
N ARG A 51 1.76 17.85 30.00
CA ARG A 51 2.41 16.99 31.02
C ARG A 51 3.28 15.93 30.32
N PRO A 52 4.52 15.69 30.76
CA PRO A 52 5.35 14.64 30.20
C PRO A 52 4.86 13.28 30.68
N GLY A 53 4.01 12.67 29.87
CA GLY A 53 3.58 11.28 29.98
C GLY A 53 3.58 10.66 28.59
N HIS A 54 4.76 10.24 28.13
CA HIS A 54 4.96 9.35 26.96
C HIS A 54 4.31 9.81 25.65
N THR A 55 4.70 10.97 25.12
CA THR A 55 4.46 11.28 23.70
C THR A 55 5.71 11.84 23.03
N ALA A 56 6.24 11.02 22.12
CA ALA A 56 6.93 11.40 20.89
C ALA A 56 8.13 12.36 21.01
N ALA A 57 9.30 11.77 21.23
CA ALA A 57 10.54 12.35 20.72
C ALA A 57 10.40 12.68 19.22
N GLY A 58 10.62 13.95 18.87
CA GLY A 58 11.05 14.38 17.54
C GLY A 58 10.06 14.15 16.40
N ARG A 59 8.91 14.84 16.40
CA ARG A 59 8.18 15.04 15.14
C ARG A 59 8.83 16.19 14.37
N ASN A 60 9.85 15.86 13.58
CA ASN A 60 10.48 16.78 12.62
C ASN A 60 9.40 17.43 11.73
N PRO A 61 9.49 18.73 11.39
CA PRO A 61 8.64 19.40 10.39
C PRO A 61 8.77 18.85 8.95
N GLY A 62 9.50 17.74 8.74
CA GLY A 62 9.56 16.98 7.50
C GLY A 62 8.95 15.58 7.59
N GLN A 63 8.33 15.20 8.72
CA GLN A 63 7.63 13.92 8.83
C GLN A 63 6.29 13.98 8.09
N ARG A 64 6.35 13.54 6.83
CA ARG A 64 5.21 13.19 5.97
C ARG A 64 4.04 12.64 6.80
N PRO A 65 2.89 13.32 6.84
CA PRO A 65 1.67 12.76 7.38
C PRO A 65 1.04 11.84 6.31
N THR A 66 1.64 10.68 6.05
CA THR A 66 1.03 9.65 5.18
C THR A 66 1.15 8.29 5.86
N GLY A 67 0.00 7.68 6.18
CA GLY A 67 -0.13 6.51 7.04
C GLY A 67 0.91 5.43 6.76
N ALA A 68 1.71 5.09 7.78
CA ALA A 68 2.72 4.02 7.82
C ALA A 68 3.04 3.41 6.44
N THR A 69 3.81 4.13 5.61
CA THR A 69 4.46 3.53 4.45
C THR A 69 5.68 2.76 4.94
N GLY A 70 5.99 1.59 4.37
CA GLY A 70 7.17 0.81 4.77
C GLY A 70 6.94 -0.65 5.15
N LYS A 71 8.04 -1.29 5.60
CA LYS A 71 8.16 -2.71 5.99
C LYS A 71 7.06 -3.18 6.96
N GLY A 72 6.58 -2.29 7.83
CA GLY A 72 5.57 -2.62 8.86
C GLY A 72 4.19 -3.01 8.31
N ILE A 73 3.88 -2.70 7.05
CA ILE A 73 2.64 -3.14 6.39
C ILE A 73 2.88 -4.20 5.29
N TRP A 74 4.09 -4.74 5.17
CA TRP A 74 4.42 -5.66 4.09
C TRP A 74 3.53 -6.92 4.10
N TRP A 75 3.40 -7.59 5.25
CA TRP A 75 2.52 -8.76 5.38
C TRP A 75 1.05 -8.45 5.12
N ARG A 76 0.59 -7.23 5.45
CA ARG A 76 -0.77 -6.77 5.13
C ARG A 76 -0.98 -6.69 3.61
N ARG A 77 0.04 -6.30 2.84
CA ARG A 77 -0.01 -6.30 1.37
C ARG A 77 -0.04 -7.70 0.81
N VAL A 78 0.80 -8.60 1.32
CA VAL A 78 0.81 -10.02 0.92
C VAL A 78 -0.57 -10.63 1.17
N GLY A 79 -1.12 -10.45 2.38
CA GLY A 79 -2.47 -10.91 2.72
C GLY A 79 -3.55 -10.31 1.83
N ALA A 80 -3.49 -8.99 1.57
CA ALA A 80 -4.42 -8.32 0.66
C ALA A 80 -4.35 -8.91 -0.76
N THR A 81 -3.15 -9.14 -1.29
CA THR A 81 -2.92 -9.77 -2.59
C THR A 81 -3.52 -11.17 -2.66
N VAL A 82 -3.31 -12.00 -1.63
CA VAL A 82 -3.89 -13.35 -1.59
C VAL A 82 -5.41 -13.29 -1.66
N ILE A 83 -6.04 -12.40 -0.88
CA ILE A 83 -7.50 -12.23 -0.90
C ILE A 83 -7.99 -11.75 -2.27
N ASP A 84 -7.31 -10.77 -2.87
CA ASP A 84 -7.71 -10.26 -4.19
C ASP A 84 -7.59 -11.33 -5.28
N VAL A 85 -6.52 -12.14 -5.25
CA VAL A 85 -6.36 -13.27 -6.17
C VAL A 85 -7.47 -14.29 -5.97
N VAL A 86 -7.79 -14.68 -4.73
CA VAL A 86 -8.88 -15.62 -4.45
C VAL A 86 -10.22 -15.09 -4.96
N VAL A 87 -10.52 -13.80 -4.73
CA VAL A 87 -11.75 -13.17 -5.22
C VAL A 87 -11.87 -13.27 -6.74
N VAL A 88 -10.80 -12.92 -7.46
CA VAL A 88 -10.80 -12.99 -8.93
C VAL A 88 -10.87 -14.44 -9.41
N GLN A 89 -10.13 -15.37 -8.80
CA GLN A 89 -10.15 -16.79 -9.18
C GLN A 89 -11.51 -17.43 -8.97
N LEU A 90 -12.18 -17.17 -7.85
CA LEU A 90 -13.54 -17.69 -7.61
C LEU A 90 -14.54 -17.12 -8.63
N ALA A 91 -14.43 -15.83 -8.95
CA ALA A 91 -15.26 -15.21 -9.99
C ALA A 91 -14.98 -15.84 -11.37
N SER A 92 -13.71 -16.07 -11.72
CA SER A 92 -13.33 -16.76 -12.96
C SER A 92 -13.88 -18.19 -13.00
N MET A 93 -13.79 -18.96 -11.92
CA MET A 93 -14.33 -20.33 -11.87
C MET A 93 -15.84 -20.36 -12.08
N LEU A 94 -16.56 -19.39 -11.50
CA LEU A 94 -18.00 -19.26 -11.70
C LEU A 94 -18.34 -18.93 -13.16
N VAL A 95 -17.64 -17.97 -13.76
CA VAL A 95 -17.88 -17.55 -15.16
C VAL A 95 -17.48 -18.65 -16.15
N CYS A 96 -16.38 -19.35 -15.90
CA CYS A 96 -15.88 -20.42 -16.74
C CYS A 96 -16.41 -21.81 -16.37
N TRP A 97 -17.47 -21.90 -15.57
CA TRP A 97 -17.99 -23.17 -15.04
C TRP A 97 -18.23 -24.22 -16.14
N SER A 98 -18.86 -23.83 -17.25
CA SER A 98 -19.14 -24.74 -18.37
C SER A 98 -17.87 -25.30 -19.03
N VAL A 99 -16.83 -24.48 -19.18
CA VAL A 99 -15.52 -24.88 -19.70
C VAL A 99 -14.82 -25.81 -18.71
N LEU A 100 -14.86 -25.48 -17.42
CA LEU A 100 -14.28 -26.33 -16.39
C LEU A 100 -14.96 -27.70 -16.32
N SER A 101 -16.29 -27.75 -16.47
CA SER A 101 -17.04 -29.01 -16.52
C SER A 101 -16.73 -29.86 -17.75
N SER A 102 -16.50 -29.23 -18.91
CA SER A 102 -16.10 -29.96 -20.13
C SER A 102 -14.71 -30.56 -20.01
N ILE A 103 -13.77 -29.84 -19.38
CA ILE A 103 -12.43 -30.33 -19.07
C ILE A 103 -12.51 -31.50 -18.09
N ALA A 104 -13.28 -31.36 -17.00
CA ALA A 104 -13.45 -32.42 -16.00
C ALA A 104 -13.99 -33.72 -16.61
N ALA A 105 -15.03 -33.63 -17.47
CA ALA A 105 -15.58 -34.81 -18.15
C ALA A 105 -14.54 -35.54 -19.01
N ARG A 106 -13.70 -34.81 -19.75
CA ARG A 106 -12.61 -35.43 -20.55
C ARG A 106 -11.55 -36.10 -19.70
N ILE A 107 -11.25 -35.55 -18.53
CA ILE A 107 -10.32 -36.17 -17.57
C ILE A 107 -10.92 -37.47 -17.02
N ASP A 108 -12.20 -37.47 -16.64
CA ASP A 108 -12.91 -38.66 -16.19
C ASP A 108 -12.92 -39.76 -17.26
N ASP A 109 -13.26 -39.42 -18.50
CA ASP A 109 -13.25 -40.36 -19.63
C ASP A 109 -11.86 -40.98 -19.85
N TRP A 110 -10.81 -40.16 -19.77
CA TRP A 110 -9.43 -40.62 -19.90
C TRP A 110 -9.01 -41.54 -18.75
N MET A 111 -9.40 -41.22 -17.51
CA MET A 111 -9.12 -42.06 -16.34
C MET A 111 -9.81 -43.42 -16.45
N VAL A 112 -11.08 -43.44 -16.88
CA VAL A 112 -11.83 -44.68 -17.12
C VAL A 112 -11.18 -45.53 -18.20
N ALA A 113 -10.76 -44.92 -19.31
CA ALA A 113 -10.09 -45.62 -20.41
C ALA A 113 -8.73 -46.24 -20.03
N ASN A 114 -8.04 -45.68 -19.04
CA ASN A 114 -6.69 -46.10 -18.63
C ASN A 114 -6.63 -46.84 -17.29
N ALA A 115 -7.78 -47.10 -16.64
CA ALA A 115 -7.83 -47.68 -15.29
C ALA A 115 -7.11 -49.04 -15.14
N GLY A 116 -6.97 -49.80 -16.23
CA GLY A 116 -6.28 -51.10 -16.25
C GLY A 116 -4.82 -51.06 -16.72
N THR A 117 -4.29 -49.92 -17.14
CA THR A 117 -2.97 -49.81 -17.77
C THR A 117 -1.87 -49.61 -16.71
N GLN A 118 -0.80 -50.42 -16.78
CA GLN A 118 0.35 -50.33 -15.88
C GLN A 118 1.68 -50.33 -16.68
N PRO A 119 2.52 -49.29 -16.55
CA PRO A 119 2.29 -48.05 -15.79
C PRO A 119 1.22 -47.17 -16.45
N MET A 120 0.54 -46.35 -15.65
CA MET A 120 -0.40 -45.35 -16.17
C MET A 120 0.34 -44.42 -17.14
N PRO A 121 -0.16 -44.24 -18.38
CA PRO A 121 0.46 -43.32 -19.32
C PRO A 121 0.35 -41.89 -18.78
N MET A 122 1.41 -41.08 -18.94
CA MET A 122 1.36 -39.66 -18.62
C MET A 122 0.54 -38.94 -19.69
N PRO A 123 -0.58 -38.29 -19.36
CA PRO A 123 -1.36 -37.56 -20.34
C PRO A 123 -0.65 -36.26 -20.74
N ASP A 124 -0.83 -35.86 -22.00
CA ASP A 124 -0.41 -34.55 -22.48
C ASP A 124 -1.47 -33.50 -22.08
N ALA A 125 -1.06 -32.38 -21.50
CA ALA A 125 -1.96 -31.31 -21.09
C ALA A 125 -2.83 -30.79 -22.25
N ALA A 126 -2.29 -30.82 -23.48
CA ALA A 126 -3.03 -30.42 -24.67
C ALA A 126 -4.21 -31.36 -25.02
N GLN A 127 -4.25 -32.56 -24.45
CA GLN A 127 -5.38 -33.50 -24.62
C GLN A 127 -6.62 -33.07 -23.83
N PHE A 128 -6.43 -32.36 -22.71
CA PHE A 128 -7.53 -31.98 -21.83
C PHE A 128 -8.01 -30.55 -22.02
N ILE A 129 -7.13 -29.65 -22.47
CA ILE A 129 -7.44 -28.23 -22.62
C ILE A 129 -7.11 -27.83 -24.05
N THR A 130 -8.14 -27.49 -24.81
CA THR A 130 -7.96 -26.97 -26.16
C THR A 130 -7.39 -25.55 -26.13
N VAL A 131 -6.82 -25.10 -27.26
CA VAL A 131 -6.32 -23.72 -27.40
C VAL A 131 -7.43 -22.71 -27.18
N GLU A 132 -8.63 -22.98 -27.69
CA GLU A 132 -9.80 -22.11 -27.50
C GLU A 132 -10.18 -21.98 -26.02
N GLU A 133 -10.26 -23.10 -25.31
CA GLU A 133 -10.60 -23.11 -23.87
C GLU A 133 -9.52 -22.41 -23.04
N GLN A 134 -8.24 -22.60 -23.37
CA GLN A 134 -7.14 -21.90 -22.75
C GLN A 134 -7.26 -20.37 -22.95
N LEU A 135 -7.62 -19.93 -24.15
CA LEU A 135 -7.86 -18.51 -24.46
C LEU A 135 -9.07 -17.97 -23.70
N ILE A 136 -10.16 -18.74 -23.58
CA ILE A 136 -11.34 -18.35 -22.80
C ILE A 136 -11.00 -18.20 -21.32
N LEU A 137 -10.37 -19.22 -20.71
CA LEU A 137 -9.99 -19.22 -19.29
C LEU A 137 -9.06 -18.03 -18.95
N THR A 138 -8.06 -17.81 -19.80
CA THR A 138 -7.09 -16.71 -19.63
C THR A 138 -7.76 -15.35 -19.86
N GLY A 139 -8.55 -15.21 -20.94
CA GLY A 139 -9.23 -13.98 -21.30
C GLY A 139 -10.25 -13.54 -20.25
N VAL A 140 -11.05 -14.47 -19.72
CA VAL A 140 -11.99 -14.20 -18.62
C VAL A 140 -11.24 -13.75 -17.37
N THR A 141 -10.17 -14.46 -16.98
CA THR A 141 -9.41 -14.10 -15.77
C THR A 141 -8.75 -12.73 -15.89
N VAL A 142 -8.12 -12.42 -17.03
CA VAL A 142 -7.53 -11.11 -17.31
C VAL A 142 -8.61 -10.02 -17.32
N GLY A 143 -9.75 -10.27 -17.98
CA GLY A 143 -10.87 -9.33 -18.06
C GLY A 143 -11.45 -9.02 -16.68
N LEU A 144 -11.71 -10.04 -15.85
CA LEU A 144 -12.21 -9.89 -14.49
C LEU A 144 -11.20 -9.18 -13.60
N SER A 145 -9.91 -9.53 -13.68
CA SER A 145 -8.83 -8.85 -12.93
C SER A 145 -8.79 -7.35 -13.23
N LEU A 146 -8.88 -6.98 -14.52
CA LEU A 146 -8.91 -5.57 -14.94
C LEU A 146 -10.19 -4.87 -14.48
N ALA A 147 -11.36 -5.48 -14.70
CA ALA A 147 -12.63 -4.89 -14.28
C ALA A 147 -12.68 -4.66 -12.77
N TYR A 148 -12.27 -5.67 -11.98
CA TYR A 148 -12.18 -5.60 -10.52
C TYR A 148 -11.22 -4.51 -10.04
N GLY A 149 -9.99 -4.51 -10.55
CA GLY A 149 -8.96 -3.53 -10.18
C GLY A 149 -9.36 -2.10 -10.56
N ILE A 150 -9.82 -1.89 -11.81
CA ILE A 150 -10.20 -0.57 -12.31
C ILE A 150 -11.39 -0.03 -11.51
N TRP A 151 -12.45 -0.82 -11.36
CA TRP A 151 -13.66 -0.37 -10.67
C TRP A 151 -13.39 -0.04 -9.20
N LEU A 152 -12.71 -0.92 -8.45
CA LEU A 152 -12.46 -0.70 -7.02
C LEU A 152 -11.45 0.42 -6.76
N LEU A 153 -10.36 0.49 -7.51
CA LEU A 153 -9.38 1.56 -7.33
C LEU A 153 -9.98 2.92 -7.71
N ARG A 154 -10.83 2.97 -8.74
CA ARG A 154 -11.48 4.22 -9.16
C ARG A 154 -12.49 4.73 -8.14
N THR A 155 -13.24 3.82 -7.51
CA THR A 155 -14.38 4.18 -6.64
C THR A 155 -14.02 4.21 -5.16
N ARG A 156 -13.10 3.35 -4.72
CA ARG A 156 -12.76 3.13 -3.31
C ARG A 156 -11.30 3.39 -2.98
N SER A 157 -10.45 3.66 -3.97
CA SER A 157 -8.99 3.81 -3.81
C SER A 157 -8.36 2.62 -3.07
N ALA A 158 -8.97 1.44 -3.14
CA ALA A 158 -8.53 0.21 -2.51
C ALA A 158 -9.34 -0.98 -3.05
N THR A 159 -8.69 -2.12 -3.27
CA THR A 159 -9.35 -3.41 -3.55
C THR A 159 -9.99 -3.99 -2.27
N TRP A 160 -10.79 -5.06 -2.38
CA TRP A 160 -11.38 -5.68 -1.19
C TRP A 160 -10.33 -6.26 -0.25
N GLY A 161 -9.30 -6.95 -0.78
CA GLY A 161 -8.17 -7.41 0.02
C GLY A 161 -7.47 -6.26 0.73
N GLN A 162 -7.18 -5.18 0.01
CA GLN A 162 -6.56 -3.99 0.62
C GLN A 162 -7.43 -3.41 1.73
N ARG A 163 -8.74 -3.28 1.53
CA ARG A 163 -9.65 -2.76 2.57
C ARG A 163 -9.73 -3.67 3.79
N LEU A 164 -9.81 -4.99 3.59
CA LEU A 164 -9.83 -5.97 4.68
C LEU A 164 -8.59 -5.83 5.56
N PHE A 165 -7.43 -5.60 4.94
CA PHE A 165 -6.18 -5.36 5.65
C PHE A 165 -5.94 -3.90 6.03
N GLY A 166 -6.95 -3.02 5.95
CA GLY A 166 -6.85 -1.60 6.32
C GLY A 166 -5.82 -0.81 5.50
N LEU A 167 -5.73 -1.09 4.21
CA LEU A 167 -4.83 -0.45 3.26
C LEU A 167 -5.60 0.44 2.30
N ARG A 168 -4.94 1.49 1.81
CA ARG A 168 -5.44 2.38 0.75
C ARG A 168 -4.34 2.69 -0.25
N VAL A 169 -4.73 2.96 -1.48
CA VAL A 169 -3.86 3.37 -2.58
C VAL A 169 -4.04 4.86 -2.83
N ILE A 170 -2.95 5.61 -2.77
CA ILE A 170 -2.90 7.05 -3.05
C ILE A 170 -1.97 7.34 -4.23
N ALA A 171 -2.17 8.48 -4.88
CA ALA A 171 -1.20 8.98 -5.86
C ALA A 171 0.07 9.45 -5.13
N LYS A 172 1.25 9.27 -5.75
CA LYS A 172 2.52 9.77 -5.19
C LYS A 172 2.76 11.23 -5.61
N PRO A 173 3.19 12.12 -4.69
CA PRO A 173 3.47 13.53 -4.99
C PRO A 173 4.52 13.75 -6.08
N ARG A 174 5.53 12.87 -6.18
CA ARG A 174 6.59 12.96 -7.23
C ARG A 174 6.03 12.87 -8.65
N TRP A 175 4.83 12.33 -8.80
CA TRP A 175 4.13 12.20 -10.07
C TRP A 175 2.97 13.20 -10.21
N LEU A 176 2.80 14.08 -9.23
CA LEU A 176 1.94 15.25 -9.34
C LEU A 176 2.72 16.41 -9.97
N ARG A 177 2.00 17.37 -10.58
CA ARG A 177 2.62 18.59 -11.11
C ARG A 177 3.38 19.33 -9.99
N PRO A 178 4.54 19.96 -10.26
CA PRO A 178 5.21 20.80 -9.27
C PRO A 178 4.23 21.81 -8.65
N GLY A 179 4.17 21.87 -7.32
CA GLY A 179 3.23 22.72 -6.58
C GLY A 179 1.84 22.12 -6.33
N ALA A 180 1.57 20.89 -6.75
CA ALA A 180 0.31 20.22 -6.42
C ALA A 180 0.20 19.95 -4.90
N PRO A 181 -1.01 20.05 -4.32
CA PRO A 181 -1.25 19.72 -2.92
C PRO A 181 -0.82 18.28 -2.61
N GLU A 182 -0.38 18.03 -1.38
CA GLU A 182 -0.10 16.66 -0.93
C GLU A 182 -1.38 15.82 -1.03
N PRO A 183 -1.35 14.67 -1.72
CA PRO A 183 -2.53 13.85 -1.93
C PRO A 183 -3.02 13.30 -0.60
N LYS A 184 -4.30 13.53 -0.32
CA LYS A 184 -4.95 13.06 0.90
C LYS A 184 -5.39 11.61 0.73
N PRO A 185 -5.48 10.81 1.81
CA PRO A 185 -6.01 9.45 1.75
C PRO A 185 -7.43 9.32 1.20
N THR A 186 -8.18 10.41 1.17
CA THR A 186 -9.55 10.51 0.62
C THR A 186 -9.57 10.80 -0.87
N ASP A 187 -8.43 11.14 -1.47
CA ASP A 187 -8.38 11.52 -2.87
C ASP A 187 -8.59 10.30 -3.78
N LYS A 188 -9.38 10.52 -4.82
CA LYS A 188 -9.63 9.49 -5.83
C LYS A 188 -8.46 9.46 -6.82
N LEU A 189 -8.08 8.25 -7.22
CA LEU A 189 -7.09 8.06 -8.27
C LEU A 189 -7.67 8.50 -9.63
N GLY A 190 -6.83 9.14 -10.45
CA GLY A 190 -7.17 9.48 -11.83
C GLY A 190 -7.30 8.23 -12.71
N TRP A 191 -8.12 8.31 -13.77
CA TRP A 191 -8.37 7.18 -14.68
C TRP A 191 -7.09 6.60 -15.29
N GLY A 192 -6.18 7.44 -15.79
CA GLY A 192 -4.91 6.97 -16.35
C GLY A 192 -4.07 6.18 -15.34
N THR A 193 -3.99 6.67 -14.09
CA THR A 193 -3.29 5.99 -13.00
C THR A 193 -3.93 4.64 -12.67
N VAL A 194 -5.26 4.59 -12.57
CA VAL A 194 -6.00 3.36 -12.26
C VAL A 194 -5.84 2.32 -13.36
N ILE A 195 -6.01 2.71 -14.62
CA ILE A 195 -5.88 1.82 -15.77
C ILE A 195 -4.46 1.29 -15.86
N HIS A 196 -3.46 2.17 -15.83
CA HIS A 196 -2.04 1.76 -15.91
C HIS A 196 -1.65 0.84 -14.75
N ARG A 197 -2.03 1.18 -13.51
CA ARG A 197 -1.78 0.33 -12.34
C ARG A 197 -2.44 -1.05 -12.48
N SER A 198 -3.69 -1.09 -12.95
CA SER A 198 -4.44 -2.35 -13.10
C SER A 198 -3.85 -3.23 -14.20
N ILE A 199 -3.42 -2.64 -15.32
CA ILE A 199 -2.72 -3.36 -16.38
C ILE A 199 -1.41 -3.96 -15.87
N LEU A 200 -0.58 -3.16 -15.20
CA LEU A 200 0.69 -3.63 -14.63
C LEU A 200 0.47 -4.78 -13.63
N TRP A 201 -0.53 -4.64 -12.76
CA TRP A 201 -0.87 -5.70 -11.80
C TRP A 201 -1.35 -6.97 -12.50
N THR A 202 -2.29 -6.85 -13.44
CA THR A 202 -2.83 -7.99 -14.19
C THR A 202 -1.74 -8.72 -14.98
N LEU A 203 -0.82 -7.97 -15.62
CA LEU A 203 0.34 -8.55 -16.30
C LEU A 203 1.26 -9.26 -15.32
N LEU A 204 1.56 -8.69 -14.16
CA LEU A 204 2.42 -9.34 -13.17
C LEU A 204 1.84 -10.66 -12.65
N VAL A 205 0.53 -10.74 -12.45
CA VAL A 205 -0.13 -11.94 -11.91
C VAL A 205 -0.41 -12.99 -13.00
N ASN A 206 -0.72 -12.57 -14.23
CA ASN A 206 -1.17 -13.47 -15.31
C ASN A 206 -0.16 -13.64 -16.45
N GLY A 207 1.01 -12.99 -16.38
CA GLY A 207 1.98 -12.88 -17.48
C GLY A 207 2.82 -14.12 -17.78
N GLY A 208 2.57 -15.25 -17.11
CA GLY A 208 3.29 -16.50 -17.32
C GLY A 208 4.73 -16.51 -16.77
N ALA A 209 5.47 -17.58 -17.09
CA ALA A 209 6.76 -17.96 -16.48
C ALA A 209 7.80 -16.83 -16.39
N VAL A 210 7.97 -16.04 -17.46
CA VAL A 210 8.97 -14.97 -17.53
C VAL A 210 8.62 -13.80 -16.60
N ILE A 211 7.33 -13.53 -16.39
CA ILE A 211 6.87 -12.40 -15.59
C ILE A 211 6.84 -12.73 -14.09
N TRP A 212 6.85 -14.01 -13.70
CA TRP A 212 6.88 -14.42 -12.29
C TRP A 212 8.09 -13.89 -11.52
N VAL A 213 9.25 -13.76 -12.16
CA VAL A 213 10.44 -13.15 -11.53
C VAL A 213 10.20 -11.67 -11.21
N LEU A 214 9.53 -10.94 -12.11
CA LEU A 214 9.14 -9.55 -11.88
C LEU A 214 8.06 -9.44 -10.80
N LEU A 215 7.15 -10.40 -10.71
CA LEU A 215 6.16 -10.45 -9.63
C LEU A 215 6.85 -10.66 -8.28
N LEU A 216 7.77 -11.62 -8.18
CA LEU A 216 8.53 -11.88 -6.95
C LEU A 216 9.32 -10.64 -6.53
N TYR A 217 10.03 -10.02 -7.48
CA TYR A 217 10.70 -8.74 -7.24
C TYR A 217 9.71 -7.66 -6.76
N SER A 218 8.56 -7.52 -7.41
CA SER A 218 7.53 -6.54 -7.06
C SER A 218 7.00 -6.74 -5.63
N VAL A 219 6.77 -7.98 -5.21
CA VAL A 219 6.27 -8.35 -3.87
C VAL A 219 7.34 -8.15 -2.79
N LEU A 220 8.60 -8.49 -3.07
CA LEU A 220 9.67 -8.41 -2.07
C LEU A 220 10.26 -7.00 -1.93
N ARG A 221 10.26 -6.22 -3.01
CA ARG A 221 10.84 -4.87 -3.05
C ARG A 221 10.48 -3.96 -1.85
N PRO A 222 9.25 -3.91 -1.32
CA PRO A 222 8.92 -3.09 -0.15
C PRO A 222 9.77 -3.35 1.11
N LEU A 223 10.43 -4.51 1.22
CA LEU A 223 11.28 -4.86 2.36
C LEU A 223 12.60 -4.08 2.39
N TRP A 224 13.04 -3.56 1.24
CA TRP A 224 14.29 -2.81 1.10
C TRP A 224 14.14 -1.49 0.34
N ASP A 225 13.00 -1.23 -0.30
CA ASP A 225 12.72 0.06 -0.93
C ASP A 225 12.57 1.16 0.12
N LYS A 226 13.24 2.30 -0.12
CA LYS A 226 13.22 3.47 0.79
C LYS A 226 11.82 4.03 1.04
N ASP A 227 10.91 3.89 0.07
CA ASP A 227 9.51 4.34 0.20
C ASP A 227 8.58 3.18 0.59
N GLY A 228 9.10 1.95 0.71
CA GLY A 228 8.35 0.74 1.04
C GLY A 228 7.28 0.37 0.03
N GLN A 229 7.52 0.62 -1.27
CA GLN A 229 6.51 0.40 -2.31
C GLN A 229 6.87 -0.73 -3.27
N ALA A 230 5.83 -1.40 -3.77
CA ALA A 230 5.99 -2.45 -4.78
C ALA A 230 6.43 -1.85 -6.12
N PHE A 231 6.94 -2.71 -7.00
CA PHE A 231 7.41 -2.30 -8.32
C PHE A 231 6.29 -1.66 -9.15
N HIS A 232 5.14 -2.34 -9.27
CA HIS A 232 3.98 -1.83 -10.00
C HIS A 232 3.36 -0.56 -9.38
N ASP A 233 3.39 -0.41 -8.06
CA ASP A 233 2.94 0.82 -7.39
C ASP A 233 3.84 2.00 -7.80
N THR A 234 5.16 1.79 -7.76
CA THR A 234 6.13 2.84 -8.13
C THR A 234 6.00 3.24 -9.61
N LEU A 235 5.86 2.25 -10.50
CA LEU A 235 5.75 2.47 -11.94
C LEU A 235 4.42 3.15 -12.32
N SER A 236 3.35 2.90 -11.54
CA SER A 236 2.07 3.58 -11.71
C SER A 236 1.97 4.93 -11.00
N GLY A 237 3.02 5.38 -10.32
CA GLY A 237 2.99 6.60 -9.54
C GLY A 237 2.03 6.55 -8.36
N THR A 238 1.82 5.36 -7.79
CA THR A 238 0.98 5.14 -6.62
C THR A 238 1.80 4.71 -5.39
N ALA A 239 1.18 4.84 -4.24
CA ALA A 239 1.67 4.29 -2.99
C ALA A 239 0.52 3.61 -2.26
N VAL A 240 0.77 2.43 -1.71
CA VAL A 240 -0.13 1.84 -0.72
C VAL A 240 0.31 2.27 0.67
N VAL A 241 -0.65 2.74 1.43
CA VAL A 241 -0.51 3.31 2.77
C VAL A 241 -1.42 2.54 3.72
N ALA A 242 -1.08 2.53 5.02
CA ALA A 242 -2.06 2.17 6.01
C ALA A 242 -3.21 3.18 5.94
N ALA A 243 -4.45 2.71 5.83
CA ALA A 243 -5.60 3.53 6.11
C ALA A 243 -5.49 3.92 7.59
N THR A 244 -5.09 5.15 7.88
CA THR A 244 -5.31 5.74 9.19
C THR A 244 -6.79 5.58 9.47
N ALA A 245 -7.14 5.01 10.62
CA ALA A 245 -8.52 4.89 11.06
C ALA A 245 -9.20 6.22 10.76
N GLU A 246 -10.21 6.19 9.88
CA GLU A 246 -11.06 7.33 9.65
C GLU A 246 -11.35 7.93 11.01
N ALA A 247 -11.08 9.22 11.17
CA ALA A 247 -11.58 9.97 12.31
C ALA A 247 -13.06 9.63 12.39
N ARG A 248 -13.42 8.73 13.31
CA ARG A 248 -14.80 8.44 13.66
C ARG A 248 -15.38 9.84 13.90
N PRO A 249 -16.42 10.28 13.16
CA PRO A 249 -17.02 11.57 13.46
C PRO A 249 -17.30 11.54 14.96
N ALA A 250 -16.73 12.52 15.67
CA ALA A 250 -16.82 12.57 17.12
C ALA A 250 -18.30 12.41 17.46
N ALA A 251 -18.62 11.33 18.17
CA ALA A 251 -19.97 11.03 18.63
C ALA A 251 -20.34 11.98 19.79
N SER A 252 -20.28 13.29 19.55
CA SER A 252 -20.51 14.32 20.56
C SER A 252 -21.52 15.39 20.13
N GLU A 253 -22.17 15.25 18.98
CA GLU A 253 -23.35 16.06 18.64
C GLU A 253 -24.60 15.17 18.57
N LEU A 254 -24.96 14.58 19.71
CA LEU A 254 -26.36 14.26 19.97
C LEU A 254 -27.00 15.55 20.48
N PRO A 255 -27.91 16.22 19.72
CA PRO A 255 -28.67 17.33 20.27
C PRO A 255 -29.51 16.80 21.43
N SER A 256 -29.29 17.37 22.61
CA SER A 256 -30.11 17.18 23.80
C SER A 256 -31.54 17.66 23.50
N ARG A 257 -32.36 16.79 22.94
CA ARG A 257 -33.81 16.96 22.92
C ARG A 257 -34.40 16.18 24.09
N LEU A 258 -34.37 16.84 25.25
CA LEU A 258 -35.37 16.67 26.29
C LEU A 258 -36.00 18.04 26.52
N GLY A 259 -37.18 18.21 25.92
CA GLY A 259 -38.20 19.17 26.29
C GLY A 259 -39.49 18.39 26.45
#